data_AF-A0A9P4TJ52-F1
#
_entry.id   AF-A0A9P4TJ52-F1
#
_cell.length_a   1.000
_cell.length_b   1.000
_cell.length_c   1.000
_cell.angle_alpha   90.00
_cell.angle_beta   90.00
_cell.angle_gamma   90.00
#
_symmetry.space_group_name_H-M   'P 1'
#
loop_
_entity.id
_entity.type
_entity.pdbx_description
1 polymer ?
#
loop_
_entity_poly.entity_id
_entity_poly.type
_entity_poly.pdbx_seq_one_letter_code
_entity_poly.pdbx_strand_id
1 'polypeptide(L)'
;MSPNDLVARQTPEWPVNNWGQGTPSQPTTTLALSTTFTPPSSCALPSQIDILPSPGYLIWWNEPVPFPGRTVSDCYPTEFLKSYTSIAPTTTGALGSSIVPAMSPLVCPQNFCTQYVGDNNYIACCPSGYRFATTGLPTLSDRPAYGGICYTDIPQGQELTAVVYDAKGSTRQEIWAPSTTGAQGWAHPIDGWAASSATAGCAVKRDVSTDSSSASKSSQKPLSSIVGSTKKKAKKVKGGAIAGAVLGALIALIAVLGLVLFLLRRRKRAKEGERGSESENGSQVDGAQIHQKDGDDARVEVNAVPYSELGVKKDHAHEMSVEQHVSELPAGADGRQSGR
;
A
#
# COMPACT_ATOMS: atom_id res chain seq x y z
N MET A 1 -2.05 2.69 -10.10
CA MET A 1 -0.60 2.79 -9.88
C MET A 1 0.10 1.97 -10.95
N SER A 2 1.05 2.57 -11.67
CA SER A 2 1.86 1.90 -12.70
C SER A 2 3.02 1.14 -12.05
N PRO A 3 3.60 0.08 -12.66
CA PRO A 3 4.83 -0.56 -12.15
C PRO A 3 5.97 0.42 -11.83
N ASN A 4 6.04 1.57 -12.50
CA ASN A 4 7.02 2.62 -12.23
C ASN A 4 6.85 3.28 -10.85
N ASP A 5 5.62 3.30 -10.32
CA ASP A 5 5.31 3.87 -9.01
C ASP A 5 5.87 2.98 -7.87
N LEU A 6 6.03 1.68 -8.11
CA LEU A 6 6.63 0.75 -7.15
C LEU A 6 8.14 0.95 -7.01
N VAL A 7 8.82 1.35 -8.09
CA VAL A 7 10.26 1.63 -8.10
C VAL A 7 10.57 2.88 -7.27
N ALA A 8 9.73 3.91 -7.36
CA ALA A 8 9.88 5.16 -6.60
C ALA A 8 9.82 4.96 -5.07
N ARG A 9 9.24 3.86 -4.58
CA ARG A 9 9.23 3.52 -3.15
C ARG A 9 10.58 3.04 -2.63
N GLN A 10 11.50 2.54 -3.45
CA GLN A 10 12.75 1.95 -2.94
C GLN A 10 13.96 2.87 -2.98
N THR A 11 13.85 4.03 -3.64
CA THR A 11 14.83 5.10 -3.52
C THR A 11 14.45 5.93 -2.30
N PRO A 12 15.02 5.68 -1.11
CA PRO A 12 14.90 6.66 -0.05
C PRO A 12 15.54 7.94 -0.57
N GLU A 13 14.72 8.94 -0.89
CA GLU A 13 15.15 10.33 -0.91
C GLU A 13 15.46 10.70 0.54
N TRP A 14 16.62 10.26 1.01
CA TRP A 14 17.21 10.86 2.19
C TRP A 14 17.40 12.35 1.89
N PRO A 15 17.13 13.25 2.85
CA PRO A 15 17.50 14.64 2.69
C PRO A 15 18.96 14.70 2.23
N VAL A 16 19.22 15.51 1.22
CA VAL A 16 20.56 15.70 0.65
C VAL A 16 21.36 16.60 1.61
N ASN A 17 21.49 16.21 2.87
CA ASN A 17 22.37 16.86 3.83
C ASN A 17 23.73 16.15 3.85
N ASN A 18 24.46 16.36 2.76
CA ASN A 18 25.86 16.77 2.75
C ASN A 18 26.77 16.17 3.85
N TRP A 19 27.00 14.86 3.89
CA TRP A 19 28.23 14.24 4.45
C TRP A 19 28.46 12.85 3.84
N GLY A 20 29.44 12.73 2.94
CA GLY A 20 30.16 11.49 2.64
C GLY A 20 29.42 10.39 1.87
N GLN A 21 30.05 9.87 0.81
CA GLN A 21 29.63 8.75 -0.02
C GLN A 21 29.63 7.40 0.74
N GLY A 22 28.83 7.26 1.79
CA GLY A 22 28.48 5.96 2.36
C GLY A 22 27.14 5.54 1.77
N THR A 23 27.10 4.48 0.95
CA THR A 23 25.84 3.78 0.70
C THR A 23 25.25 3.42 2.07
N PRO A 24 24.07 3.93 2.45
CA PRO A 24 23.51 3.64 3.76
C PRO A 24 23.46 2.12 3.92
N SER A 25 24.17 1.64 4.94
CA SER A 25 24.22 0.23 5.29
C SER A 25 22.80 -0.19 5.66
N GLN A 26 22.10 -0.83 4.73
CA GLN A 26 20.80 -1.43 5.00
C GLN A 26 20.97 -2.40 6.18
N PRO A 27 19.99 -2.48 7.10
CA PRO A 27 20.10 -3.35 8.24
C PRO A 27 20.14 -4.80 7.76
N THR A 28 21.34 -5.39 7.83
CA THR A 28 21.58 -6.83 7.78
C THR A 28 21.14 -7.52 9.07
N THR A 29 20.63 -6.74 10.05
CA THR A 29 20.10 -7.24 11.31
C THR A 29 18.99 -8.23 11.04
N THR A 30 19.28 -9.49 11.35
CA THR A 30 18.31 -10.58 11.34
C THR A 30 17.70 -10.69 12.73
N LEU A 31 16.37 -10.64 12.82
CA LEU A 31 15.65 -10.79 14.08
C LEU A 31 15.02 -12.18 14.16
N ALA A 32 15.21 -12.86 15.28
CA ALA A 32 14.61 -14.16 15.50
C ALA A 32 13.10 -14.03 15.73
N LEU A 33 12.31 -14.70 14.90
CA LEU A 33 10.89 -14.94 15.15
C LEU A 33 10.67 -16.44 15.37
N SER A 34 11.18 -16.97 16.49
CA SER A 34 11.19 -18.41 16.76
C SER A 34 9.80 -19.00 17.03
N THR A 35 8.77 -18.17 17.21
CA THR A 35 7.39 -18.60 17.46
C THR A 35 6.43 -18.00 16.43
N THR A 36 5.37 -18.75 16.11
CA THR A 36 4.29 -18.24 15.27
C THR A 36 3.59 -17.10 16.00
N PHE A 37 3.72 -15.89 15.46
CA PHE A 37 2.95 -14.75 15.91
C PHE A 37 1.47 -14.93 15.54
N THR A 38 0.58 -14.78 16.51
CA THR A 38 -0.87 -14.78 16.31
C THR A 38 -1.39 -13.36 16.48
N PRO A 39 -1.60 -12.61 15.38
CA PRO A 39 -2.22 -11.30 15.48
C PRO A 39 -3.67 -11.43 15.97
N PRO A 40 -4.23 -10.37 16.58
CA PRO A 40 -5.67 -10.26 16.81
C PRO A 40 -6.45 -10.51 15.51
N SER A 41 -7.64 -11.10 15.62
CA SER A 41 -8.47 -11.40 14.45
C SER A 41 -8.85 -10.16 13.64
N SER A 42 -8.92 -8.98 14.27
CA SER A 42 -9.13 -7.69 13.62
C SER A 42 -8.10 -7.40 12.53
N CYS A 43 -6.86 -7.84 12.71
CA CYS A 43 -5.78 -7.65 11.76
C CYS A 43 -5.96 -8.44 10.45
N ALA A 44 -6.73 -9.53 10.50
CA ALA A 44 -7.02 -10.38 9.36
C ALA A 44 -8.33 -10.02 8.65
N LEU A 45 -9.13 -9.12 9.23
CA LEU A 45 -10.39 -8.72 8.63
C LEU A 45 -10.12 -7.70 7.53
N PRO A 46 -10.62 -7.90 6.30
CA PRO A 46 -10.58 -6.92 5.21
C PRO A 46 -11.58 -5.78 5.42
N SER A 47 -11.94 -5.41 6.66
CA SER A 47 -12.94 -4.37 6.96
C SER A 47 -12.38 -3.09 7.60
N GLN A 48 -11.14 -3.08 8.10
CA GLN A 48 -10.49 -1.89 8.68
C GLN A 48 -9.25 -1.47 7.88
N ILE A 49 -9.27 -0.27 7.31
CA ILE A 49 -8.15 0.35 6.58
C ILE A 49 -7.61 1.58 7.30
N ASP A 50 -6.35 1.90 7.08
CA ASP A 50 -5.72 3.15 7.45
C ASP A 50 -5.61 4.03 6.20
N ILE A 51 -6.09 5.27 6.28
CA ILE A 51 -5.88 6.28 5.23
C ILE A 51 -4.87 7.29 5.75
N LEU A 52 -3.67 7.26 5.15
CA LEU A 52 -2.54 8.11 5.55
C LEU A 52 -2.80 9.58 5.21
N PRO A 53 -2.12 10.53 5.88
CA PRO A 53 -2.31 11.94 5.60
C PRO A 53 -1.79 12.35 4.21
N SER A 54 -2.10 13.60 3.83
CA SER A 54 -1.53 14.30 2.68
C SER A 54 0.01 14.20 2.69
N PRO A 55 0.68 14.11 1.52
CA PRO A 55 0.13 14.24 0.16
C PRO A 55 -0.39 12.93 -0.45
N GLY A 56 -0.11 11.78 0.15
CA GLY A 56 -0.29 10.48 -0.50
C GLY A 56 -1.69 9.88 -0.40
N TYR A 57 -2.43 10.17 0.68
CA TYR A 57 -3.74 9.55 0.97
C TYR A 57 -3.76 8.03 0.72
N LEU A 58 -2.65 7.37 1.06
CA LEU A 58 -2.44 5.96 0.75
C LEU A 58 -3.36 5.10 1.64
N ILE A 59 -3.96 4.08 1.03
CA ILE A 59 -4.86 3.14 1.71
C ILE A 59 -4.07 1.92 2.13
N TRP A 60 -3.84 1.76 3.42
CA TRP A 60 -3.08 0.65 3.98
C TRP A 60 -3.93 -0.25 4.86
N TRP A 61 -3.49 -1.49 4.97
CA TRP A 61 -4.01 -2.49 5.87
C TRP A 61 -3.05 -2.63 7.04
N ASN A 62 -3.44 -2.11 8.20
CA ASN A 62 -2.61 -2.08 9.39
C ASN A 62 -1.24 -1.45 9.09
N GLU A 63 -1.18 -0.16 8.74
CA GLU A 63 0.11 0.51 8.58
C GLU A 63 0.82 0.55 9.95
N PRO A 64 2.04 -0.02 10.11
CA PRO A 64 2.72 -0.01 11.40
C PRO A 64 2.98 1.38 11.96
N VAL A 65 3.31 2.35 11.09
CA VAL A 65 3.58 3.74 11.46
C VAL A 65 2.80 4.67 10.53
N PRO A 66 1.49 4.86 10.77
CA PRO A 66 0.62 5.65 9.89
C PRO A 66 0.89 7.16 10.01
N PHE A 67 1.61 7.56 11.04
CA PHE A 67 2.06 8.93 11.25
C PHE A 67 3.47 8.93 11.88
N PRO A 68 4.36 9.85 11.50
CA PRO A 68 5.71 9.94 12.08
C PRO A 68 5.70 9.97 13.61
N GLY A 69 6.49 9.09 14.23
CA GLY A 69 6.58 8.97 15.69
C GLY A 69 5.43 8.23 16.36
N ARG A 70 4.50 7.66 15.59
CA ARG A 70 3.38 6.87 16.12
C ARG A 70 3.39 5.47 15.53
N THR A 71 3.83 4.50 16.32
CA THR A 71 3.70 3.07 15.97
C THR A 71 2.39 2.54 16.53
N VAL A 72 1.52 2.04 15.66
CA VAL A 72 0.19 1.51 16.03
C VAL A 72 -0.09 0.28 15.20
N SER A 73 0.34 -0.89 15.67
CA SER A 73 -0.18 -2.12 15.09
C SER A 73 0.07 -3.33 15.97
N ASP A 74 -0.99 -3.89 16.53
CA ASP A 74 -0.96 -5.23 17.14
C ASP A 74 -0.92 -6.34 16.09
N CYS A 75 -0.80 -5.99 14.80
CA CYS A 75 -0.86 -6.90 13.66
C CYS A 75 0.51 -7.39 13.19
N TYR A 76 1.57 -6.92 13.81
CA TYR A 76 2.94 -7.34 13.51
C TYR A 76 3.66 -7.76 14.80
N PRO A 77 4.64 -8.67 14.71
CA PRO A 77 5.45 -9.02 15.86
C PRO A 77 6.19 -7.80 16.43
N THR A 78 6.36 -7.75 17.75
CA THR A 78 7.01 -6.61 18.42
C THR A 78 8.48 -6.43 17.98
N GLU A 79 9.16 -7.53 17.65
CA GLU A 79 10.52 -7.57 17.13
C GLU A 79 10.59 -6.88 15.76
N PHE A 80 9.60 -7.14 14.90
CA PHE A 80 9.47 -6.48 13.60
C PHE A 80 9.29 -4.97 13.81
N LEU A 81 8.38 -4.57 14.70
CA LEU A 81 8.09 -3.16 14.96
C LEU A 81 9.27 -2.38 15.57
N LYS A 82 10.14 -3.03 16.37
CA LYS A 82 11.32 -2.38 16.98
C LYS A 82 12.34 -1.88 15.96
N SER A 83 12.39 -2.48 14.78
CA SER A 83 13.33 -2.13 13.72
C SER A 83 12.64 -1.58 12.47
N TYR A 84 11.31 -1.56 12.47
CA TYR A 84 10.51 -0.93 11.44
C TYR A 84 10.75 0.58 11.44
N THR A 85 11.11 1.12 10.28
CA THR A 85 11.25 2.56 10.06
C THR A 85 10.40 2.96 8.86
N SER A 86 9.33 3.73 9.07
CA SER A 86 8.59 4.34 7.97
C SER A 86 9.35 5.51 7.36
N ILE A 87 9.35 5.59 6.05
CA ILE A 87 9.79 6.74 5.28
C ILE A 87 8.53 7.42 4.75
N ALA A 88 8.23 8.61 5.27
CA ALA A 88 7.07 9.36 4.84
C ALA A 88 7.17 9.72 3.34
N PRO A 89 6.05 9.79 2.60
CA PRO A 89 6.05 10.31 1.25
C PRO A 89 6.60 11.75 1.21
N THR A 90 7.47 12.06 0.24
CA THR A 90 8.01 13.40 0.05
C THR A 90 7.19 14.18 -0.98
N THR A 91 7.26 15.52 -0.93
CA THR A 91 6.60 16.40 -1.92
C THR A 91 7.20 16.28 -3.32
N THR A 92 8.41 15.72 -3.44
CA THR A 92 9.13 15.42 -4.69
C THR A 92 8.67 14.13 -5.36
N GLY A 93 7.63 13.47 -4.83
CA GLY A 93 6.98 12.33 -5.48
C GLY A 93 7.52 10.97 -5.03
N ALA A 94 8.38 10.91 -4.01
CA ALA A 94 8.68 9.63 -3.37
C ALA A 94 7.43 9.12 -2.67
N LEU A 95 6.89 8.02 -3.19
CA LEU A 95 5.82 7.29 -2.55
C LEU A 95 6.45 6.66 -1.29
N GLY A 96 5.91 6.98 -0.12
CA GLY A 96 6.50 6.54 1.15
C GLY A 96 6.89 5.06 1.16
N SER A 97 7.93 4.75 1.92
CA SER A 97 8.57 3.44 1.98
C SER A 97 8.69 2.95 3.41
N SER A 98 9.24 1.75 3.59
CA SER A 98 9.59 1.23 4.91
C SER A 98 10.94 0.51 4.84
N ILE A 99 11.75 0.71 5.88
CA ILE A 99 12.91 -0.11 6.16
C ILE A 99 12.46 -1.14 7.17
N VAL A 100 12.50 -2.41 6.77
CA VAL A 100 12.05 -3.54 7.58
C VAL A 100 13.20 -4.52 7.83
N PRO A 101 13.28 -5.11 9.03
CA PRO A 101 14.26 -6.17 9.31
C PRO A 101 13.97 -7.40 8.44
N ALA A 102 14.98 -8.23 8.24
CA ALA A 102 14.73 -9.59 7.82
C ALA A 102 14.52 -10.47 9.06
N MET A 103 13.55 -11.38 9.02
CA MET A 103 13.29 -12.30 10.12
C MET A 103 14.01 -13.64 9.88
N SER A 104 14.59 -14.27 10.92
CA SER A 104 15.20 -15.61 10.79
C SER A 104 15.33 -16.35 12.13
N PRO A 105 14.79 -17.58 12.28
CA PRO A 105 13.96 -18.25 11.30
C PRO A 105 12.61 -17.53 11.15
N LEU A 106 12.13 -17.38 9.92
CA LEU A 106 10.82 -16.82 9.61
C LEU A 106 9.79 -17.93 9.46
N VAL A 107 8.73 -17.84 10.26
CA VAL A 107 7.47 -18.55 10.05
C VAL A 107 6.39 -17.50 9.79
N CYS A 108 5.64 -17.63 8.70
CA CYS A 108 4.57 -16.67 8.42
C CYS A 108 3.57 -16.63 9.59
N PRO A 109 3.19 -15.43 10.06
CA PRO A 109 2.20 -15.31 11.12
C PRO A 109 0.88 -16.01 10.81
N GLN A 110 0.08 -16.24 11.83
CA GLN A 110 -1.28 -16.72 11.62
C GLN A 110 -2.08 -15.70 10.79
N ASN A 111 -2.86 -16.20 9.82
CA ASN A 111 -3.57 -15.41 8.81
C ASN A 111 -2.66 -14.68 7.81
N PHE A 112 -1.40 -15.11 7.68
CA PHE A 112 -0.53 -14.75 6.58
C PHE A 112 -0.23 -15.98 5.74
N CYS A 113 0.11 -15.74 4.47
CA CYS A 113 0.46 -16.76 3.50
C CYS A 113 1.84 -16.45 2.93
N THR A 114 2.61 -17.50 2.66
CA THR A 114 3.87 -17.39 1.92
C THR A 114 3.53 -17.02 0.49
N GLN A 115 3.75 -15.76 0.09
CA GLN A 115 3.48 -15.30 -1.28
C GLN A 115 4.72 -15.28 -2.16
N TYR A 116 5.91 -15.30 -1.55
CA TYR A 116 7.18 -15.36 -2.25
C TYR A 116 8.06 -16.45 -1.64
N VAL A 117 8.74 -17.20 -2.50
CA VAL A 117 9.79 -18.16 -2.14
C VAL A 117 10.95 -17.92 -3.08
N GLY A 118 12.10 -17.57 -2.51
CA GLY A 118 13.37 -17.40 -3.21
C GLY A 118 14.39 -18.46 -2.81
N ASP A 119 15.64 -18.22 -3.18
CA ASP A 119 16.76 -19.10 -2.84
C ASP A 119 17.07 -19.09 -1.34
N ASN A 120 17.82 -20.09 -0.87
CA ASN A 120 18.29 -20.21 0.52
C ASN A 120 17.17 -20.18 1.58
N ASN A 121 15.97 -20.67 1.24
CA ASN A 121 14.77 -20.62 2.09
C ASN A 121 14.27 -19.19 2.40
N TYR A 122 14.66 -18.20 1.61
CA TYR A 122 14.13 -16.86 1.75
C TYR A 122 12.66 -16.80 1.31
N ILE A 123 11.81 -16.17 2.11
CA ILE A 123 10.37 -16.07 1.87
C ILE A 123 9.85 -14.66 2.19
N ALA A 124 8.69 -14.33 1.63
CA ALA A 124 7.89 -13.20 2.08
C ALA A 124 6.44 -13.62 2.37
N CYS A 125 5.94 -13.14 3.48
CA CYS A 125 4.61 -13.41 4.01
C CYS A 125 3.71 -12.18 3.80
N CYS A 126 2.53 -12.39 3.22
CA CYS A 126 1.49 -11.37 3.12
C CYS A 126 0.24 -11.80 3.87
N PRO A 127 -0.65 -10.88 4.28
CA PRO A 127 -1.94 -11.24 4.83
C PRO A 127 -2.71 -12.18 3.90
N SER A 128 -3.53 -13.07 4.46
CA SER A 128 -4.36 -14.00 3.69
C SER A 128 -5.26 -13.26 2.70
N GLY A 129 -5.31 -13.74 1.46
CA GLY A 129 -6.07 -13.11 0.36
C GLY A 129 -5.31 -12.02 -0.40
N TYR A 130 -4.16 -11.57 0.11
CA TYR A 130 -3.31 -10.60 -0.58
C TYR A 130 -2.44 -11.27 -1.61
N ARG A 131 -2.10 -10.52 -2.66
CA ARG A 131 -1.07 -10.83 -3.64
C ARG A 131 0.22 -10.13 -3.24
N PHE A 132 1.33 -10.60 -3.79
CA PHE A 132 2.64 -9.98 -3.61
C PHE A 132 3.17 -9.44 -4.93
N ALA A 133 3.67 -8.21 -4.89
CA ALA A 133 4.40 -7.60 -5.99
C ALA A 133 5.84 -7.30 -5.55
N THR A 134 6.80 -7.83 -6.30
CA THR A 134 8.20 -7.39 -6.22
C THR A 134 8.37 -6.09 -6.99
N THR A 135 9.42 -5.35 -6.70
CA THR A 135 9.79 -4.12 -7.42
C THR A 135 10.56 -4.37 -8.70
N GLY A 136 10.74 -5.63 -9.10
CA GLY A 136 11.35 -6.05 -10.36
C GLY A 136 12.87 -6.04 -10.40
N LEU A 137 13.53 -5.19 -9.60
CA LEU A 137 14.99 -5.18 -9.43
C LEU A 137 15.32 -5.19 -7.93
N PRO A 138 15.79 -6.33 -7.38
CA PRO A 138 16.13 -6.38 -5.98
C PRO A 138 17.34 -5.47 -5.73
N THR A 139 17.12 -4.44 -4.91
CA THR A 139 18.19 -3.56 -4.41
C THR A 139 19.22 -4.33 -3.59
N LEU A 140 18.80 -5.46 -3.01
CA LEU A 140 19.60 -6.40 -2.23
C LEU A 140 19.46 -7.80 -2.83
N SER A 141 20.54 -8.32 -3.40
CA SER A 141 20.53 -9.63 -4.07
C SER A 141 20.19 -10.79 -3.14
N ASP A 142 20.50 -10.65 -1.85
CA ASP A 142 20.23 -11.62 -0.78
C ASP A 142 18.81 -11.49 -0.19
N ARG A 143 18.11 -10.38 -0.46
CA ARG A 143 16.72 -10.16 -0.04
C ARG A 143 15.84 -9.76 -1.23
N PRO A 144 15.52 -10.68 -2.14
CA PRO A 144 14.83 -10.35 -3.39
C PRO A 144 13.37 -9.88 -3.22
N ALA A 145 12.79 -10.02 -2.02
CA ALA A 145 11.47 -9.51 -1.67
C ALA A 145 11.52 -8.22 -0.83
N TYR A 146 12.72 -7.73 -0.49
CA TYR A 146 12.88 -6.49 0.26
C TYR A 146 12.28 -5.30 -0.50
N GLY A 147 11.50 -4.51 0.22
CA GLY A 147 10.72 -3.40 -0.31
C GLY A 147 9.64 -3.82 -1.33
N GLY A 148 9.30 -5.11 -1.40
CA GLY A 148 8.09 -5.57 -2.07
C GLY A 148 6.83 -5.10 -1.33
N ILE A 149 5.68 -5.37 -1.93
CA ILE A 149 4.40 -4.92 -1.38
C ILE A 149 3.33 -5.99 -1.48
N CYS A 150 2.57 -6.13 -0.41
CA CYS A 150 1.35 -6.94 -0.43
C CYS A 150 0.18 -6.06 -0.86
N TYR A 151 -0.69 -6.56 -1.72
CA TYR A 151 -1.84 -5.80 -2.19
C TYR A 151 -3.09 -6.67 -2.38
N THR A 152 -4.25 -6.05 -2.22
CA THR A 152 -5.55 -6.63 -2.58
C THR A 152 -6.37 -5.61 -3.35
N ASP A 153 -7.20 -6.07 -4.29
CA ASP A 153 -8.16 -5.22 -4.95
C ASP A 153 -9.34 -4.92 -4.01
N ILE A 154 -9.82 -3.68 -4.02
CA ILE A 154 -11.01 -3.23 -3.30
C ILE A 154 -12.10 -2.95 -4.34
N PRO A 155 -13.16 -3.80 -4.41
CA PRO A 155 -14.33 -3.57 -5.25
C PRO A 155 -14.92 -2.17 -5.10
N GLN A 156 -15.33 -1.57 -6.23
CA GLN A 156 -16.04 -0.30 -6.26
C GLN A 156 -17.30 -0.38 -5.38
N GLY A 157 -17.52 0.63 -4.54
CA GLY A 157 -18.67 0.70 -3.64
C GLY A 157 -18.62 -0.24 -2.43
N GLN A 158 -17.55 -1.02 -2.23
CA GLN A 158 -17.38 -1.77 -0.99
C GLN A 158 -17.14 -0.81 0.18
N GLU A 159 -18.04 -0.85 1.16
CA GLU A 159 -17.89 -0.10 2.41
C GLU A 159 -16.86 -0.76 3.32
N LEU A 160 -15.90 0.05 3.77
CA LEU A 160 -14.84 -0.29 4.71
C LEU A 160 -14.85 0.74 5.85
N THR A 161 -14.47 0.30 7.05
CA THR A 161 -14.18 1.23 8.15
C THR A 161 -12.78 1.78 7.96
N ALA A 162 -12.65 3.08 7.74
CA ALA A 162 -11.36 3.75 7.60
C ALA A 162 -10.98 4.47 8.89
N VAL A 163 -9.75 4.27 9.35
CA VAL A 163 -9.07 5.16 10.30
C VAL A 163 -8.30 6.18 9.48
N VAL A 164 -8.79 7.41 9.45
CA VAL A 164 -8.20 8.49 8.66
C VAL A 164 -7.28 9.32 9.54
N TYR A 165 -6.03 9.45 9.10
CA TYR A 165 -5.00 10.24 9.77
C TYR A 165 -4.90 11.61 9.11
N ASP A 166 -4.91 12.68 9.92
CA ASP A 166 -4.64 14.04 9.44
C ASP A 166 -3.14 14.38 9.50
N ALA A 167 -2.77 15.56 9.00
CA ALA A 167 -1.37 16.02 8.98
C ALA A 167 -0.76 16.25 10.38
N LYS A 168 -1.58 16.21 11.45
CA LYS A 168 -1.15 16.32 12.86
C LYS A 168 -1.13 14.94 13.55
N GLY A 169 -1.50 13.87 12.84
CA GLY A 169 -1.60 12.51 13.40
C GLY A 169 -2.88 12.26 14.20
N SER A 170 -3.84 13.19 14.17
CA SER A 170 -5.17 12.97 14.74
C SER A 170 -5.91 11.95 13.89
N THR A 171 -6.70 11.10 14.54
CA THR A 171 -7.44 10.02 13.90
C THR A 171 -8.93 10.26 13.97
N ARG A 172 -9.65 9.96 12.90
CA ARG A 172 -11.11 9.80 12.92
C ARG A 172 -11.48 8.48 12.24
N GLN A 173 -12.57 7.87 12.68
CA GLN A 173 -13.15 6.71 11.99
C GLN A 173 -14.29 7.18 11.08
N GLU A 174 -14.32 6.70 9.85
CA GLU A 174 -15.42 6.93 8.91
C GLU A 174 -15.69 5.69 8.06
N ILE A 175 -16.90 5.60 7.50
CA ILE A 175 -17.18 4.61 6.46
C ILE A 175 -16.67 5.17 5.14
N TRP A 176 -15.79 4.41 4.50
CA TRP A 176 -15.17 4.75 3.22
C TRP A 176 -15.51 3.69 2.19
N ALA A 177 -15.80 4.12 0.96
CA ALA A 177 -15.98 3.23 -0.17
C ALA A 177 -15.31 3.82 -1.42
N PRO A 178 -14.61 3.00 -2.23
CA PRO A 178 -13.99 3.50 -3.44
C PRO A 178 -15.05 3.87 -4.47
N SER A 179 -14.97 5.11 -4.99
CA SER A 179 -15.88 5.62 -6.01
C SER A 179 -15.57 5.10 -7.42
N THR A 180 -14.40 4.49 -7.62
CA THR A 180 -13.91 3.98 -8.91
C THR A 180 -13.44 2.53 -8.80
N THR A 181 -13.34 1.84 -9.93
CA THR A 181 -12.75 0.50 -9.99
C THR A 181 -11.22 0.56 -9.91
N GLY A 182 -10.60 -0.54 -9.46
CA GLY A 182 -9.13 -0.63 -9.37
C GLY A 182 -8.54 0.04 -8.13
N ALA A 183 -9.35 0.38 -7.13
CA ALA A 183 -8.84 0.71 -5.81
C ALA A 183 -8.12 -0.50 -5.22
N GLN A 184 -7.04 -0.26 -4.48
CA GLN A 184 -6.21 -1.31 -3.89
C GLN A 184 -5.89 -0.95 -2.44
N GLY A 185 -5.93 -1.97 -1.57
CA GLY A 185 -5.41 -1.91 -0.22
C GLY A 185 -4.01 -2.50 -0.19
N TRP A 186 -3.10 -1.83 0.51
CA TRP A 186 -1.68 -2.21 0.57
C TRP A 186 -1.31 -2.72 1.96
N ALA A 187 -0.37 -3.64 2.07
CA ALA A 187 0.17 -4.10 3.35
C ALA A 187 1.68 -4.33 3.23
N HIS A 188 2.38 -4.26 4.36
CA HIS A 188 3.81 -4.56 4.39
C HIS A 188 4.02 -6.07 4.40
N PRO A 189 4.89 -6.61 3.51
CA PRO A 189 5.33 -7.98 3.64
C PRO A 189 6.21 -8.15 4.88
N ILE A 190 6.19 -9.35 5.45
CA ILE A 190 7.21 -9.79 6.41
C ILE A 190 8.12 -10.75 5.66
N ASP A 191 9.38 -10.38 5.45
CA ASP A 191 10.35 -11.18 4.70
C ASP A 191 11.50 -11.67 5.59
N GLY A 192 12.20 -12.69 5.11
CA GLY A 192 13.23 -13.35 5.90
C GLY A 192 13.52 -14.78 5.45
N TRP A 193 14.26 -15.52 6.26
CA TRP A 193 14.69 -16.89 5.95
C TRP A 193 13.94 -17.91 6.79
N ALA A 194 13.21 -18.82 6.15
CA ALA A 194 12.57 -19.92 6.84
C ALA A 194 13.60 -20.94 7.36
N ALA A 195 13.27 -21.61 8.47
CA ALA A 195 14.12 -22.66 9.04
C ALA A 195 14.34 -23.85 8.08
N SER A 196 13.44 -24.05 7.12
CA SER A 196 13.48 -25.09 6.11
C SER A 196 12.84 -24.59 4.80
N SER A 197 12.95 -25.39 3.75
CA SER A 197 12.35 -25.07 2.44
C SER A 197 10.84 -24.86 2.59
N ALA A 198 10.40 -23.65 2.29
CA ALA A 198 9.00 -23.28 2.32
C ALA A 198 8.33 -23.51 0.96
N THR A 199 7.01 -23.72 0.98
CA THR A 199 6.17 -23.73 -0.22
C THR A 199 5.29 -22.49 -0.22
N ALA A 200 5.07 -21.89 -1.38
CA ALA A 200 4.12 -20.80 -1.52
C ALA A 200 2.69 -21.26 -1.19
N GLY A 201 1.92 -20.37 -0.58
CA GLY A 201 0.55 -20.61 -0.17
C GLY A 201 0.30 -20.34 1.31
N CYS A 202 -0.96 -20.44 1.69
CA CYS A 202 -1.39 -20.32 3.08
C CYS A 202 -1.18 -21.67 3.77
N ALA A 203 -0.71 -21.64 5.02
CA ALA A 203 -0.81 -22.82 5.86
C ALA A 203 -2.30 -23.18 5.96
N VAL A 204 -2.70 -24.26 5.30
CA VAL A 204 -4.05 -24.79 5.48
C VAL A 204 -4.14 -25.10 6.95
N LYS A 205 -5.05 -24.41 7.65
CA LYS A 205 -5.44 -24.78 9.00
C LYS A 205 -5.97 -26.19 8.84
N ARG A 206 -5.09 -27.18 9.02
CA ARG A 206 -5.54 -28.55 9.22
C ARG A 206 -6.33 -28.41 10.49
N ASP A 207 -7.64 -28.36 10.36
CA ASP A 207 -8.50 -28.66 11.48
C ASP A 207 -7.97 -30.00 11.97
N VAL A 208 -7.24 -29.94 13.08
CA VAL A 208 -6.93 -31.11 13.86
C VAL A 208 -8.30 -31.49 14.38
N SER A 209 -9.08 -32.15 13.52
CA SER A 209 -10.12 -33.06 13.94
C SER A 209 -9.35 -34.06 14.78
N THR A 210 -9.24 -33.75 16.06
CA THR A 210 -8.97 -34.71 17.10
C THR A 210 -10.12 -35.70 16.95
N ASP A 211 -9.89 -36.70 16.11
CA ASP A 211 -10.70 -37.89 15.99
C ASP A 211 -10.51 -38.62 17.33
N SER A 212 -11.18 -38.10 18.36
CA SER A 212 -11.49 -38.84 19.56
C SER A 212 -12.46 -39.92 19.13
N SER A 213 -11.88 -41.03 18.67
CA SER A 213 -12.56 -42.27 18.36
C SER A 213 -13.23 -42.82 19.63
N SER A 214 -14.41 -42.30 19.96
CA SER A 214 -15.38 -42.98 20.81
C SER A 214 -16.27 -43.83 19.90
N ALA A 215 -15.96 -45.11 19.86
CA ALA A 215 -16.74 -46.11 19.16
C ALA A 215 -18.20 -46.10 19.64
N SER A 216 -19.10 -45.59 18.81
CA SER A 216 -20.53 -45.85 18.94
C SER A 216 -21.09 -46.25 17.58
N LYS A 217 -21.30 -47.56 17.43
CA LYS A 217 -21.96 -48.19 16.30
C LYS A 217 -23.39 -47.66 16.22
N SER A 218 -23.72 -46.90 15.18
CA SER A 218 -25.12 -46.81 14.72
C SER A 218 -25.16 -46.91 13.20
N SER A 219 -25.80 -47.97 12.73
CA SER A 219 -26.10 -48.22 11.33
C SER A 219 -27.14 -47.24 10.85
N GLN A 220 -26.81 -46.38 9.89
CA GLN A 220 -27.80 -45.68 9.08
C GLN A 220 -27.49 -45.81 7.59
N LYS A 221 -28.57 -46.12 6.86
CA LYS A 221 -28.68 -46.47 5.43
C LYS A 221 -28.12 -45.39 4.50
N PRO A 222 -27.50 -45.77 3.37
CA PRO A 222 -27.11 -44.81 2.34
C PRO A 222 -28.34 -44.37 1.52
N LEU A 223 -28.58 -43.06 1.48
CA LEU A 223 -29.52 -42.44 0.54
C LEU A 223 -28.72 -41.85 -0.63
N SER A 224 -28.92 -42.41 -1.80
CA SER A 224 -28.29 -42.02 -3.06
C SER A 224 -28.68 -40.60 -3.48
N SER A 225 -27.72 -39.69 -3.63
CA SER A 225 -27.91 -38.43 -4.34
C SER A 225 -27.09 -38.41 -5.63
N ILE A 226 -27.83 -38.43 -6.74
CA ILE A 226 -27.33 -38.32 -8.11
C ILE A 226 -27.06 -36.85 -8.37
N VAL A 227 -25.78 -36.44 -8.42
CA VAL A 227 -25.37 -35.11 -8.87
C VAL A 227 -24.74 -35.25 -10.26
N GLY A 228 -25.52 -34.86 -11.27
CA GLY A 228 -25.13 -34.89 -12.67
C GLY A 228 -24.04 -33.87 -12.99
N SER A 229 -22.85 -34.37 -13.32
CA SER A 229 -21.75 -33.59 -13.86
C SER A 229 -21.98 -33.27 -15.34
N THR A 230 -22.50 -32.08 -15.64
CA THR A 230 -22.62 -31.59 -17.02
C THR A 230 -21.26 -31.08 -17.51
N LYS A 231 -20.48 -31.97 -18.11
CA LYS A 231 -19.25 -31.66 -18.85
C LYS A 231 -19.58 -30.76 -20.05
N LYS A 232 -19.47 -29.43 -19.90
CA LYS A 232 -19.55 -28.50 -21.03
C LYS A 232 -18.30 -28.65 -21.90
N LYS A 233 -18.48 -29.22 -23.09
CA LYS A 233 -17.43 -29.35 -24.11
C LYS A 233 -16.98 -27.96 -24.56
N ALA A 234 -15.73 -27.61 -24.27
CA ALA A 234 -15.09 -26.39 -24.76
C ALA A 234 -15.07 -26.38 -26.30
N LYS A 235 -15.67 -25.35 -26.91
CA LYS A 235 -15.63 -25.16 -28.37
C LYS A 235 -14.24 -24.68 -28.75
N LYS A 236 -13.47 -25.52 -29.46
CA LYS A 236 -12.19 -25.13 -30.08
C LYS A 236 -12.46 -24.02 -31.10
N VAL A 237 -12.04 -22.80 -30.79
CA VAL A 237 -12.09 -21.65 -31.70
C VAL A 237 -11.00 -21.81 -32.75
N LYS A 238 -11.35 -21.71 -34.02
CA LYS A 238 -10.41 -21.85 -35.15
C LYS A 238 -9.42 -20.68 -35.10
N GLY A 239 -8.12 -20.99 -34.96
CA GLY A 239 -7.04 -20.00 -34.76
C GLY A 239 -6.95 -18.90 -35.83
N GLY A 240 -7.52 -19.10 -37.02
CA GLY A 240 -7.54 -18.09 -38.08
C GLY A 240 -8.31 -16.81 -37.71
N ALA A 241 -9.33 -16.89 -36.85
CA ALA A 241 -10.09 -15.70 -36.43
C ALA A 241 -9.28 -14.77 -35.50
N ILE A 242 -8.37 -15.35 -34.70
CA ILE A 242 -7.56 -14.60 -33.74
C ILE A 242 -6.45 -13.83 -34.47
N ALA A 243 -5.85 -14.42 -35.51
CA ALA A 243 -4.80 -13.77 -36.29
C ALA A 243 -5.29 -12.52 -37.04
N GLY A 244 -6.53 -12.53 -37.56
CA GLY A 244 -7.11 -11.39 -38.27
C GLY A 244 -7.37 -10.18 -37.37
N ALA A 245 -7.82 -10.41 -36.12
CA ALA A 245 -8.12 -9.33 -35.18
C ALA A 245 -6.87 -8.54 -34.77
N VAL A 246 -5.73 -9.22 -34.58
CA VAL A 246 -4.47 -8.59 -34.18
C VAL A 246 -3.92 -7.70 -35.30
N LEU A 247 -3.95 -8.17 -36.55
CA LEU A 247 -3.45 -7.39 -37.69
C LEU A 247 -4.32 -6.14 -37.93
N GLY A 248 -5.64 -6.26 -37.78
CA GLY A 248 -6.56 -5.12 -37.87
C GLY A 248 -6.31 -4.06 -36.81
N ALA A 249 -6.07 -4.48 -35.56
CA ALA A 249 -5.78 -3.55 -34.45
C ALA A 249 -4.46 -2.78 -34.66
N LEU A 250 -3.41 -3.44 -35.19
CA LEU A 250 -2.12 -2.80 -35.47
C LEU A 250 -2.22 -1.72 -36.55
N ILE A 251 -2.95 -1.98 -37.64
CA ILE A 251 -3.15 -1.01 -38.72
C ILE A 251 -3.97 0.20 -38.21
N ALA A 252 -5.02 -0.05 -37.43
CA ALA A 252 -5.83 1.01 -36.84
C ALA A 252 -5.01 1.89 -35.88
N LEU A 253 -4.13 1.31 -35.06
CA LEU A 253 -3.27 2.05 -34.14
C LEU A 253 -2.32 3.00 -34.89
N ILE A 254 -1.69 2.54 -35.98
CA ILE A 254 -0.79 3.35 -36.80
C ILE A 254 -1.53 4.52 -37.44
N ALA A 255 -2.76 4.29 -37.93
CA ALA A 255 -3.59 5.35 -38.50
C ALA A 255 -3.96 6.43 -37.47
N VAL A 256 -4.31 6.04 -36.24
CA VAL A 256 -4.63 6.97 -35.15
C VAL A 256 -3.40 7.79 -34.75
N LEU A 257 -2.22 7.18 -34.61
CA LEU A 257 -0.99 7.90 -34.29
C LEU A 257 -0.61 8.90 -35.40
N GLY A 258 -0.77 8.51 -36.66
CA GLY A 258 -0.58 9.39 -37.82
C GLY A 258 -1.53 10.60 -37.79
N LEU A 259 -2.81 10.38 -37.48
CA LEU A 259 -3.81 11.44 -37.37
C LEU A 259 -3.48 12.42 -36.23
N VAL A 260 -3.08 11.92 -35.06
CA VAL A 260 -2.70 12.76 -33.91
C VAL A 260 -1.50 13.63 -34.25
N LEU A 261 -0.44 13.05 -34.84
CA LEU A 261 0.75 13.81 -35.25
C LEU A 261 0.42 14.86 -36.33
N PHE A 262 -0.48 14.55 -37.26
CA PHE A 262 -0.94 15.49 -38.28
C PHE A 262 -1.70 16.68 -37.65
N LEU A 263 -2.59 16.43 -36.69
CA LEU A 263 -3.32 17.48 -35.98
C LEU A 263 -2.41 18.35 -35.11
N LEU A 264 -1.40 17.76 -34.45
CA LEU A 264 -0.40 18.51 -33.68
C LEU A 264 0.46 19.39 -34.58
N ARG A 265 0.92 18.88 -35.73
CA ARG A 265 1.66 19.68 -36.72
C ARG A 265 0.81 20.84 -37.26
N ARG A 266 -0.48 20.60 -37.53
CA ARG A 266 -1.40 21.66 -37.99
C ARG A 266 -1.60 22.74 -36.93
N ARG A 267 -1.75 22.37 -35.64
CA ARG A 267 -1.87 23.35 -34.54
C ARG A 267 -0.59 24.17 -34.34
N LYS A 268 0.59 23.56 -34.50
CA LYS A 268 1.86 24.29 -34.31
C LYS A 268 2.02 25.43 -35.32
N ARG A 269 1.66 25.19 -36.59
CA ARG A 269 1.69 26.21 -37.65
C ARG A 269 0.69 27.35 -37.44
N ALA A 270 -0.43 27.12 -36.76
CA ALA A 270 -1.39 28.18 -36.45
C ALA A 270 -0.85 29.14 -35.37
N LYS A 271 -0.01 28.66 -34.44
CA LYS A 271 0.56 29.49 -33.37
C LYS A 271 1.76 30.34 -33.81
N GLU A 272 2.47 29.92 -34.86
CA GLU A 272 3.63 30.68 -35.38
C GLU A 272 3.20 31.93 -36.17
N GLY A 273 1.92 32.04 -36.57
CA GLY A 273 1.40 33.22 -37.28
C GLY A 273 1.01 34.40 -36.39
N GLU A 274 0.94 34.23 -35.07
CA GLU A 274 0.42 35.26 -34.14
C GLU A 274 1.52 35.96 -33.31
N ARG A 275 2.79 35.56 -33.47
CA ARG A 275 3.95 36.17 -32.77
C ARG A 275 4.71 37.20 -33.62
N GLY A 276 4.13 37.67 -34.73
CA GLY A 276 4.79 38.55 -35.70
C GLY A 276 4.70 40.06 -35.46
N SER A 277 4.07 40.52 -34.37
CA SER A 277 3.87 41.96 -34.16
C SER A 277 3.77 42.32 -32.67
N GLU A 278 4.89 42.29 -31.96
CA GLU A 278 5.09 43.21 -30.85
C GLU A 278 6.52 43.73 -30.82
N SER A 279 6.57 45.04 -30.97
CA SER A 279 7.73 45.88 -31.23
C SER A 279 8.53 46.11 -29.96
N GLU A 280 9.84 45.90 -30.06
CA GLU A 280 10.86 46.92 -29.78
C GLU A 280 10.54 47.91 -28.64
N ASN A 281 10.96 47.58 -27.41
CA ASN A 281 11.53 48.58 -26.51
C ASN A 281 12.33 47.95 -25.35
N GLY A 282 13.59 48.36 -25.21
CA GLY A 282 14.15 48.64 -23.89
C GLY A 282 15.12 47.65 -23.25
N SER A 283 16.41 48.03 -23.31
CA SER A 283 17.43 47.91 -22.28
C SER A 283 18.17 46.58 -22.09
N GLN A 284 19.24 46.49 -22.87
CA GLN A 284 20.55 45.91 -22.55
C GLN A 284 20.92 45.96 -21.06
N VAL A 285 21.12 44.78 -20.45
CA VAL A 285 21.99 44.57 -19.29
C VAL A 285 22.81 43.32 -19.56
N ASP A 286 24.13 43.50 -19.68
CA ASP A 286 25.12 42.43 -19.72
C ASP A 286 25.12 41.66 -18.40
N GLY A 287 24.98 40.33 -18.47
CA GLY A 287 25.02 39.47 -17.29
C GLY A 287 24.96 37.98 -17.62
N ALA A 288 26.14 37.40 -17.86
CA ALA A 288 26.53 36.00 -17.69
C ALA A 288 25.53 34.88 -18.07
N GLN A 289 25.89 34.13 -19.11
CA GLN A 289 25.28 32.86 -19.51
C GLN A 289 25.31 31.81 -18.39
N ILE A 290 24.13 31.34 -17.99
CA ILE A 290 23.95 29.98 -17.47
C ILE A 290 22.85 29.32 -18.29
N HIS A 291 23.23 28.29 -19.02
CA HIS A 291 22.36 27.46 -19.85
C HIS A 291 21.38 26.69 -18.94
N GLN A 292 20.12 27.11 -18.87
CA GLN A 292 19.03 26.31 -18.32
C GLN A 292 18.18 25.79 -19.48
N LYS A 293 18.12 24.46 -19.60
CA LYS A 293 17.41 23.73 -20.63
C LYS A 293 16.02 23.42 -20.09
N ASP A 294 15.02 24.18 -20.54
CA ASP A 294 13.62 23.91 -20.25
C ASP A 294 13.21 22.55 -20.82
N GLY A 295 12.88 21.62 -19.93
CA GLY A 295 12.20 20.38 -20.23
C GLY A 295 10.74 20.53 -19.81
N ASP A 296 9.85 20.46 -20.79
CA ASP A 296 8.39 20.45 -20.62
C ASP A 296 7.94 19.28 -19.75
N ASP A 297 7.68 19.52 -18.47
CA ASP A 297 6.88 18.62 -17.64
C ASP A 297 5.40 18.89 -17.88
N ALA A 298 4.77 17.97 -18.62
CA ALA A 298 3.33 17.87 -18.76
C ALA A 298 2.71 17.45 -17.42
N ARG A 299 2.50 18.44 -16.55
CA ARG A 299 1.69 18.33 -15.33
C ARG A 299 0.23 18.09 -15.74
N VAL A 300 -0.23 16.85 -15.61
CA VAL A 300 -1.67 16.54 -15.61
C VAL A 300 -2.21 16.95 -14.26
N GLU A 301 -2.77 18.15 -14.18
CA GLU A 301 -3.57 18.56 -13.03
C GLU A 301 -4.85 17.72 -13.02
N VAL A 302 -4.91 16.77 -12.09
CA VAL A 302 -6.17 16.14 -11.71
C VAL A 302 -6.99 17.24 -11.05
N ASN A 303 -8.08 17.62 -11.73
CA ASN A 303 -9.03 18.64 -11.30
C ASN A 303 -9.55 18.26 -9.90
N ALA A 304 -8.94 18.84 -8.86
CA ALA A 304 -9.48 18.80 -7.52
C ALA A 304 -10.77 19.61 -7.54
N VAL A 305 -11.84 18.98 -7.07
CA VAL A 305 -13.15 19.62 -6.87
C VAL A 305 -12.94 20.94 -6.11
N PRO A 306 -13.52 22.07 -6.57
CA PRO A 306 -13.35 23.34 -5.89
C PRO A 306 -14.00 23.25 -4.51
N TYR A 307 -13.18 23.23 -3.46
CA TYR A 307 -13.64 23.56 -2.11
C TYR A 307 -13.98 25.04 -2.12
N SER A 308 -15.27 25.35 -1.99
CA SER A 308 -15.75 26.69 -1.73
C SER A 308 -15.04 27.23 -0.49
N GLU A 309 -14.36 28.36 -0.65
CA GLU A 309 -13.86 29.17 0.46
C GLU A 309 -15.02 29.49 1.40
N LEU A 310 -15.02 28.88 2.58
CA LEU A 310 -15.74 29.43 3.72
C LEU A 310 -14.96 30.66 4.18
N GLY A 311 -15.43 31.82 3.74
CA GLY A 311 -14.98 33.11 4.19
C GLY A 311 -14.98 33.18 5.71
N VAL A 312 -13.78 33.24 6.29
CA VAL A 312 -13.57 33.52 7.70
C VAL A 312 -13.98 34.97 7.95
N LYS A 313 -15.25 35.17 8.33
CA LYS A 313 -15.66 36.38 9.03
C LYS A 313 -15.01 36.36 10.42
N LYS A 314 -14.21 37.39 10.64
CA LYS A 314 -13.51 37.69 11.88
C LYS A 314 -14.51 38.34 12.83
N ASP A 315 -15.35 37.53 13.46
CA ASP A 315 -16.28 37.98 14.50
C ASP A 315 -15.74 37.66 15.90
N HIS A 316 -16.15 38.51 16.82
CA HIS A 316 -15.49 38.89 18.06
C HIS A 316 -15.20 37.77 19.07
N ALA A 317 -14.05 37.94 19.75
CA ALA A 317 -13.72 37.23 20.97
C ALA A 317 -14.78 37.52 22.05
N HIS A 318 -15.48 36.47 22.48
CA HIS A 318 -16.07 36.41 23.81
C HIS A 318 -15.22 35.48 24.66
N GLU A 319 -14.53 36.06 25.63
CA GLU A 319 -13.96 35.36 26.77
C GLU A 319 -15.10 34.66 27.53
N MET A 320 -15.07 33.34 27.60
CA MET A 320 -15.87 32.59 28.57
C MET A 320 -14.92 32.05 29.63
N SER A 321 -15.07 32.58 30.86
CA SER A 321 -14.49 32.01 32.07
C SER A 321 -15.02 30.60 32.27
N VAL A 322 -14.11 29.63 32.35
CA VAL A 322 -14.42 28.26 32.76
C VAL A 322 -14.14 28.15 34.26
N GLU A 323 -15.21 28.05 35.05
CA GLU A 323 -15.13 27.55 36.43
C GLU A 323 -14.73 26.07 36.41
N GLN A 324 -13.61 25.75 37.04
CA GLN A 324 -13.17 24.37 37.28
C GLN A 324 -14.03 23.75 38.39
N HIS A 325 -14.86 22.77 38.05
CA HIS A 325 -15.49 21.89 39.03
C HIS A 325 -14.54 20.71 39.30
N VAL A 326 -13.86 20.75 40.44
CA VAL A 326 -13.02 19.64 40.94
C VAL A 326 -13.95 18.60 41.56
N SER A 327 -14.06 17.43 40.94
CA SER A 327 -14.68 16.24 41.56
C SER A 327 -13.60 15.43 42.26
N GLU A 328 -13.55 15.53 43.59
CA GLU A 328 -12.77 14.64 44.44
C GLU A 328 -13.39 13.23 44.46
N LEU A 329 -12.55 12.21 44.22
CA LEU A 329 -12.90 10.81 44.42
C LEU A 329 -12.58 10.41 45.88
N PRO A 330 -13.47 9.72 46.60
CA PRO A 330 -13.21 9.29 47.96
C PRO A 330 -12.19 8.15 48.02
N ALA A 331 -11.23 8.28 48.94
CA ALA A 331 -10.26 7.26 49.31
C ALA A 331 -10.96 5.99 49.82
N GLY A 332 -10.68 4.86 49.17
CA GLY A 332 -11.11 3.54 49.60
C GLY A 332 -10.37 3.12 50.87
N ALA A 333 -11.13 2.68 51.87
CA ALA A 333 -10.65 2.26 53.18
C ALA A 333 -9.96 0.88 53.14
N ASP A 334 -8.79 0.80 53.75
CA ASP A 334 -8.10 -0.44 54.10
C ASP A 334 -8.89 -1.22 55.17
N GLY A 335 -9.53 -2.30 54.73
CA GLY A 335 -10.19 -3.28 55.58
C GLY A 335 -9.24 -4.39 56.02
N ARG A 336 -8.57 -4.15 57.14
CA ARG A 336 -7.85 -5.15 57.95
C ARG A 336 -8.86 -6.14 58.55
N GLN A 337 -8.76 -7.44 58.26
CA GLN A 337 -9.39 -8.47 59.10
C GLN A 337 -8.43 -9.64 59.38
N SER A 338 -8.28 -9.87 60.69
CA SER A 338 -7.47 -10.87 61.37
C SER A 338 -8.38 -11.99 61.88
N GLY A 339 -7.86 -13.24 61.87
CA GLY A 339 -8.39 -14.41 62.59
C GLY A 339 -9.11 -15.38 61.66
N ARG A 340 -8.78 -16.66 61.57
CA ARG A 340 -8.34 -17.65 62.57
C ARG A 340 -7.46 -18.73 61.94
#